data_AF-A0A951H9C1-F1
#
_entry.id   AF-A0A951H9C1-F1
#
_cell.length_a   1.000
_cell.length_b   1.000
_cell.length_c   1.000
_cell.angle_alpha   90.00
_cell.angle_beta   90.00
_cell.angle_gamma   90.00
#
_symmetry.space_group_name_H-M   'P 1'
#
loop_
_entity.id
_entity.type
_entity.pdbx_description
1 polymer ?
#
loop_
_entity_poly.entity_id
_entity_poly.type
_entity_poly.pdbx_seq_one_letter_code
_entity_poly.pdbx_strand_id
1 'polypeptide(L)'
;MKFLGLHHVSINVSDLEQAAQFYTTLGLEPIPGANARVRWFRLGRNELHLIATEKPITRCEDESDYHLAMEVEDIQTAGQAIIAAGGTVLQEARQRPHDGSWYLFALDPDGNRLELTQHAPDWHLRNALVDEIVRKGSITQSWVEATLRAVPRHLFLPKHTLHEIYKDDPILTKQEGEARSSSSQPSIVTIMLEQLGLQPGERVLEIGAGTGWNAALMAHLVGTGGHVTTIDIDEDTVAFARENLTQAGVGNVEVIHADGGFGYALAAPYDAIIATAGIWDITPHWLEQLREDGRFLAPLWFNTLQFCGVFRKENGKLVSQSFRAGGFMPLRGEYAGARSQIAEDGIYMEFDNAIGVDAAALRELLHTPARELCVLALRDEGNFRLIDYLALTGEPLVHLQMTIPDGPSDGFALVHPGKSVIFLNARWGGGKIAPTLRLYGDDSTLLRLQETTNQWNERGRPGLASAHITITPKGTMAPAPGGLVLSKQWMEYHLTFDAAPEEQTATSGEIT
;
A
#
# COMPACT_ATOMS: atom_id res chain seq x y z
N MET A 1 5.43 -15.22 25.14
CA MET A 1 5.14 -14.06 26.03
C MET A 1 5.67 -12.82 25.34
N LYS A 2 4.84 -11.80 25.09
CA LYS A 2 5.25 -10.52 24.48
C LYS A 2 5.07 -9.42 25.53
N PHE A 3 6.11 -8.66 25.84
CA PHE A 3 6.00 -7.46 26.67
C PHE A 3 5.24 -6.39 25.88
N LEU A 4 4.26 -5.72 26.51
CA LEU A 4 3.42 -4.72 25.84
C LEU A 4 4.00 -3.31 25.90
N GLY A 5 4.92 -3.04 26.82
CA GLY A 5 5.57 -1.75 26.98
C GLY A 5 6.17 -1.56 28.37
N LEU A 6 6.89 -0.44 28.54
CA LEU A 6 7.33 0.06 29.84
C LEU A 6 6.19 0.92 30.43
N HIS A 7 5.72 0.59 31.62
CA HIS A 7 4.59 1.31 32.24
C HIS A 7 5.03 2.54 33.02
N HIS A 8 6.12 2.43 33.79
CA HIS A 8 6.60 3.49 34.65
C HIS A 8 8.10 3.42 34.87
N VAL A 9 8.67 4.57 35.24
CA VAL A 9 10.05 4.70 35.73
C VAL A 9 10.00 5.34 37.11
N SER A 10 10.88 4.93 38.01
CA SER A 10 11.02 5.54 39.34
C SER A 10 12.41 6.13 39.52
N ILE A 11 12.49 7.32 40.10
CA ILE A 11 13.74 7.98 40.45
C ILE A 11 13.75 8.35 41.93
N ASN A 12 14.93 8.30 42.54
CA ASN A 12 15.10 8.68 43.93
C ASN A 12 15.36 10.19 44.03
N VAL A 13 14.77 10.82 45.04
CA VAL A 13 14.89 12.24 45.35
C VAL A 13 15.12 12.43 46.85
N SER A 14 15.92 13.42 47.23
CA SER A 14 16.19 13.73 48.64
C SER A 14 15.18 14.72 49.21
N ASP A 15 14.63 15.61 48.36
CA ASP A 15 13.53 16.52 48.69
C ASP A 15 12.33 16.29 47.76
N LEU A 16 11.32 15.59 48.28
CA LEU A 16 10.15 15.19 47.48
C LEU A 16 9.27 16.39 47.07
N GLU A 17 9.24 17.46 47.85
CA GLU A 17 8.43 18.65 47.53
C GLU A 17 9.12 19.51 46.48
N GLN A 18 10.43 19.74 46.64
CA GLN A 18 11.24 20.45 45.64
C GLN A 18 11.22 19.71 44.30
N ALA A 19 11.43 18.39 44.31
CA ALA A 19 11.40 17.61 43.09
C ALA A 19 10.00 17.62 42.45
N ALA A 20 8.93 17.45 43.23
CA ALA A 20 7.58 17.52 42.70
C ALA A 20 7.27 18.88 42.05
N GLN A 21 7.71 19.98 42.67
CA GLN A 21 7.57 21.31 42.12
C GLN A 21 8.33 21.46 40.81
N PHE A 22 9.58 20.98 40.74
CA PHE A 22 10.41 20.98 39.53
C PHE A 22 9.69 20.29 38.35
N TYR A 23 9.26 19.04 38.52
CA TYR A 23 8.59 18.28 37.45
C TYR A 23 7.23 18.88 37.07
N THR A 24 6.50 19.46 38.02
CA THR A 24 5.24 20.18 37.72
C THR A 24 5.50 21.42 36.87
N THR A 25 6.56 22.18 37.14
CA THR A 25 6.95 23.37 36.36
C THR A 25 7.34 23.00 34.92
N LEU A 26 7.87 21.80 34.70
CA LEU A 26 8.10 21.25 33.36
C LEU A 26 6.83 20.77 32.65
N GLY A 27 5.65 20.93 33.27
CA GLY A 27 4.35 20.60 32.68
C GLY A 27 3.89 19.17 32.93
N LEU A 28 4.54 18.41 33.81
CA LEU A 28 4.07 17.07 34.16
C LEU A 28 2.84 17.15 35.07
N GLU A 29 1.81 16.37 34.73
CA GLU A 29 0.58 16.35 35.49
C GLU A 29 0.71 15.42 36.72
N PRO A 30 0.52 15.91 37.95
CA PRO A 30 0.52 15.06 39.13
C PRO A 30 -0.69 14.10 39.12
N ILE A 31 -0.46 12.84 39.48
CA ILE A 31 -1.51 11.83 39.63
C ILE A 31 -1.96 11.76 41.11
N PRO A 32 -3.27 11.74 41.41
CA PRO A 32 -3.77 11.51 42.77
C PRO A 32 -3.26 10.17 43.35
N GLY A 33 -2.69 10.21 44.55
CA GLY A 33 -2.02 9.04 45.17
C GLY A 33 -0.76 9.38 45.99
N ALA A 34 -0.37 10.65 46.00
CA ALA A 34 0.76 11.17 46.76
C ALA A 34 0.68 10.84 48.26
N ASN A 35 1.80 10.34 48.82
CA ASN A 35 1.98 10.15 50.26
C ASN A 35 3.35 10.68 50.70
N ALA A 36 3.68 10.71 51.99
CA ALA A 36 4.93 11.30 52.48
C ALA A 36 6.22 10.74 51.82
N ARG A 37 6.19 9.58 51.17
CA ARG A 37 7.35 8.94 50.54
C ARG A 37 7.35 8.96 49.01
N VAL A 38 6.21 9.16 48.35
CA VAL A 38 6.12 9.01 46.89
C VAL A 38 5.23 10.08 46.25
N ARG A 39 5.63 10.57 45.07
CA ARG A 39 4.84 11.41 44.16
C ARG A 39 4.80 10.77 42.77
N TRP A 40 3.64 10.81 42.12
CA TRP A 40 3.45 10.23 40.79
C TRP A 40 3.09 11.32 39.79
N PHE A 41 3.62 11.20 38.59
CA PHE A 41 3.36 12.10 37.47
C PHE A 41 2.98 11.31 36.22
N ARG A 42 2.07 11.87 35.43
CA ARG A 42 1.73 11.36 34.11
C ARG A 42 2.72 11.87 33.07
N LEU A 43 3.17 10.97 32.20
CA LEU A 43 4.05 11.25 31.07
C LEU A 43 3.52 10.53 29.82
N GLY A 44 2.64 11.20 29.07
CA GLY A 44 1.92 10.57 27.95
C GLY A 44 1.08 9.38 28.43
N ARG A 45 1.39 8.17 27.93
CA ARG A 45 0.75 6.90 28.37
C ARG A 45 1.47 6.23 29.55
N ASN A 46 2.59 6.78 30.01
CA ASN A 46 3.46 6.21 31.05
C ASN A 46 3.42 7.06 32.33
N GLU A 47 4.10 6.60 33.37
CA GLU A 47 4.20 7.30 34.65
C GLU A 47 5.66 7.51 35.10
N LEU A 48 5.90 8.62 35.78
CA LEU A 48 7.14 8.90 36.50
C LEU A 48 6.86 8.91 38.01
N HIS A 49 7.58 8.11 38.78
CA HIS A 49 7.45 8.07 40.24
C HIS A 49 8.68 8.67 40.90
N LEU A 50 8.49 9.69 41.74
CA LEU A 50 9.52 10.25 42.60
C LEU A 50 9.45 9.56 43.96
N ILE A 51 10.56 8.99 44.42
CA ILE A 51 10.64 8.25 45.68
C ILE A 51 11.61 8.96 46.62
N ALA A 52 11.11 9.37 47.79
CA ALA A 52 11.92 9.99 48.82
C ALA A 52 12.91 8.96 49.41
N THR A 53 14.19 9.33 49.52
CA THR A 53 15.24 8.53 50.15
C THR A 53 15.93 9.28 51.29
N GLU A 54 16.19 8.57 52.39
CA GLU A 54 16.89 9.11 53.57
C GLU A 54 18.42 9.11 53.42
N LYS A 55 18.96 8.36 52.45
CA LYS A 55 20.40 8.32 52.16
C LYS A 55 20.76 9.38 51.11
N PRO A 56 21.84 10.16 51.31
CA PRO A 56 22.33 11.05 50.27
C PRO A 56 22.66 10.22 49.03
N ILE A 57 22.07 10.60 47.90
CA ILE A 57 22.36 9.98 46.62
C ILE A 57 23.78 10.42 46.25
N THR A 58 24.77 9.59 46.57
CA THR A 58 26.17 9.84 46.23
C THR A 58 26.34 9.49 44.76
N ARG A 59 26.12 10.46 43.88
CA ARG A 59 26.32 10.28 42.43
C ARG A 59 27.80 10.54 42.14
N CYS A 60 28.52 9.55 41.63
CA CYS A 60 29.90 9.72 41.20
C CYS A 60 29.98 10.82 40.13
N GLU A 61 31.02 11.64 40.16
CA GLU A 61 31.28 12.66 39.13
C GLU A 61 31.53 12.04 37.74
N ASP A 62 31.67 10.70 37.65
CA ASP A 62 32.13 9.97 36.45
C ASP A 62 31.27 8.73 36.07
N GLU A 63 29.93 8.78 36.16
CA GLU A 63 29.05 7.69 35.67
C GLU A 63 28.26 8.10 34.41
N SER A 64 28.78 7.68 33.26
CA SER A 64 28.39 8.16 31.93
C SER A 64 27.07 7.65 31.35
N ASP A 65 26.33 6.71 31.97
CA ASP A 65 25.35 5.91 31.21
C ASP A 65 23.88 5.99 31.66
N TYR A 66 23.55 6.22 32.94
CA TYR A 66 22.15 6.18 33.40
C TYR A 66 21.44 7.54 33.29
N HIS A 67 20.35 7.58 32.54
CA HIS A 67 19.51 8.78 32.39
C HIS A 67 18.04 8.40 32.14
N LEU A 68 17.14 9.33 32.47
CA LEU A 68 15.76 9.29 32.01
C LEU A 68 15.67 10.09 30.69
N ALA A 69 15.33 9.42 29.60
CA ALA A 69 15.12 10.07 28.31
C ALA A 69 13.67 10.55 28.16
N MET A 70 13.49 11.79 27.72
CA MET A 70 12.20 12.41 27.47
C MET A 70 12.19 13.10 26.11
N GLU A 71 11.08 12.96 25.40
CA GLU A 71 10.84 13.66 24.15
C GLU A 71 10.22 15.04 24.43
N VAL A 72 10.67 16.07 23.71
CA VAL A 72 10.20 17.46 23.86
C VAL A 72 9.91 18.08 22.49
N GLU A 73 8.93 18.98 22.43
CA GLU A 73 8.52 19.68 21.20
C GLU A 73 9.59 20.67 20.72
N ASP A 74 10.14 21.47 21.65
CA ASP A 74 11.20 22.45 21.39
C ASP A 74 12.31 22.33 22.44
N ILE A 75 13.50 21.93 22.00
CA ILE A 75 14.60 21.58 22.91
C ILE A 75 15.20 22.79 23.62
N GLN A 76 15.16 23.95 22.99
CA GLN A 76 15.71 25.19 23.55
C GLN A 76 14.80 25.70 24.67
N THR A 77 13.50 25.75 24.41
CA THR A 77 12.45 26.10 25.38
C THR A 77 12.47 25.14 26.56
N ALA A 78 12.58 23.83 26.29
CA ALA A 78 12.69 22.83 27.35
C ALA A 78 13.95 23.01 28.21
N GLY A 79 15.11 23.28 27.59
CA GLY A 79 16.34 23.59 28.31
C GLY A 79 16.22 24.83 29.20
N GLN A 80 15.59 25.89 28.70
CA GLN A 80 15.31 27.11 29.48
C GLN A 80 14.35 26.83 30.65
N ALA A 81 13.32 26.01 30.43
CA ALA A 81 12.36 25.62 31.46
C ALA A 81 13.04 24.82 32.59
N ILE A 82 14.00 23.93 32.26
CA ILE A 82 14.79 23.22 33.26
C ILE A 82 15.58 24.18 34.14
N ILE A 83 16.29 25.14 33.55
CA ILE A 83 17.07 26.13 34.30
C ILE A 83 16.15 26.95 35.20
N ALA A 84 15.02 27.41 34.68
CA ALA A 84 14.04 28.20 35.43
C ALA A 84 13.42 27.42 36.60
N ALA A 85 13.28 26.10 36.48
CA ALA A 85 12.77 25.21 37.52
C ALA A 85 13.82 24.84 38.60
N GLY A 86 15.09 25.24 38.43
CA GLY A 86 16.18 24.96 39.38
C GLY A 86 17.08 23.78 39.00
N GLY A 87 16.95 23.25 37.78
CA GLY A 87 17.86 22.24 37.23
C GLY A 87 19.09 22.85 36.54
N THR A 88 19.97 21.99 36.01
CA THR A 88 21.21 22.39 35.32
C THR A 88 21.30 21.76 33.95
N VAL A 89 21.49 22.55 32.88
CA VAL A 89 21.79 22.02 31.54
C VAL A 89 23.28 21.77 31.42
N LEU A 90 23.67 20.54 31.03
CA LEU A 90 25.06 20.08 31.03
C LEU A 90 25.81 20.47 29.75
N GLN A 91 25.10 20.60 28.64
CA GLN A 91 25.66 21.04 27.37
C GLN A 91 24.61 21.74 26.49
N GLU A 92 25.07 22.58 25.56
CA GLU A 92 24.21 23.12 24.51
C GLU A 92 23.61 22.00 23.66
N ALA A 93 22.39 22.20 23.16
CA ALA A 93 21.72 21.24 22.30
C ALA A 93 22.57 20.93 21.05
N ARG A 94 22.68 19.64 20.71
CA ARG A 94 23.44 19.16 19.55
C ARG A 94 22.55 18.30 18.67
N GLN A 95 22.81 18.31 17.36
CA GLN A 95 22.17 17.36 16.45
C GLN A 95 22.91 16.03 16.45
N ARG A 96 22.15 14.94 16.45
CA ARG A 96 22.68 13.60 16.23
C ARG A 96 23.05 13.45 14.75
N PRO A 97 24.27 12.97 14.43
CA PRO A 97 24.70 12.82 13.05
C PRO A 97 23.87 11.83 12.20
N HIS A 98 23.20 10.86 12.83
CA HIS A 98 22.55 9.76 12.13
C HIS A 98 21.08 10.01 11.79
N ASP A 99 20.36 10.81 12.59
CA ASP A 99 18.93 11.08 12.38
C ASP A 99 18.56 12.57 12.43
N GLY A 100 19.53 13.45 12.68
CA GLY A 100 19.33 14.90 12.76
C GLY A 100 18.54 15.37 13.98
N SER A 101 18.11 14.46 14.87
CA SER A 101 17.39 14.81 16.08
C SER A 101 18.27 15.66 17.00
N TRP A 102 17.66 16.63 17.67
CA TRP A 102 18.36 17.41 18.68
C TRP A 102 18.35 16.67 20.00
N TYR A 103 19.45 16.76 20.74
CA TYR A 103 19.50 16.27 22.11
C TYR A 103 20.29 17.21 23.03
N LEU A 104 19.96 17.17 24.32
CA LEU A 104 20.77 17.74 25.40
C LEU A 104 20.66 16.87 26.66
N PHE A 105 21.65 16.97 27.55
CA PHE A 105 21.57 16.39 28.89
C PHE A 105 21.39 17.51 29.91
N ALA A 106 20.64 17.20 30.95
CA ALA A 106 20.42 18.09 32.08
C ALA A 106 20.38 17.31 33.39
N LEU A 107 20.42 18.04 34.50
CA LEU A 107 20.24 17.53 35.85
C LEU A 107 18.99 18.17 36.46
N ASP A 108 18.19 17.37 37.15
CA ASP A 108 17.21 17.89 38.10
C ASP A 108 17.91 18.40 39.39
N PRO A 109 17.18 19.06 40.32
CA PRO A 109 17.77 19.61 41.55
C PRO A 109 18.49 18.57 42.45
N ASP A 110 18.10 17.30 42.35
CA ASP A 110 18.68 16.17 43.09
C ASP A 110 19.83 15.48 42.32
N GLY A 111 20.20 16.02 41.15
CA GLY A 111 21.25 15.49 40.28
C GLY A 111 20.83 14.30 39.41
N ASN A 112 19.53 14.02 39.24
CA ASN A 112 19.07 13.03 38.26
C ASN A 112 19.32 13.51 36.84
N ARG A 113 19.97 12.66 36.05
CA ARG A 113 20.29 12.96 34.66
C ARG A 113 19.09 12.74 33.75
N LEU A 114 18.75 13.79 33.02
CA LEU A 114 17.71 13.81 31.99
C LEU A 114 18.38 13.88 30.63
N GLU A 115 17.93 13.08 29.67
CA GLU A 115 18.21 13.28 28.25
C GLU A 115 16.96 13.85 27.59
N LEU A 116 17.02 15.05 27.05
CA LEU A 116 15.94 15.59 26.23
C LEU A 116 16.25 15.29 24.78
N THR A 117 15.25 14.81 24.04
CA THR A 117 15.34 14.60 22.60
C THR A 117 14.21 15.35 21.91
N GLN A 118 14.52 16.09 20.84
CA GLN A 118 13.56 16.68 19.93
C GLN A 118 13.78 16.05 18.56
N HIS A 119 12.80 15.29 18.10
CA HIS A 119 12.81 14.74 16.75
C HIS A 119 12.40 15.79 15.72
N ALA A 120 12.83 15.60 14.48
CA ALA A 120 12.45 16.48 13.38
C ALA A 120 10.95 16.29 13.01
N PRO A 121 10.27 17.30 12.45
CA PRO A 121 8.84 17.19 12.12
C PRO A 121 8.50 16.01 11.19
N ASP A 122 9.40 15.64 10.28
CA ASP A 122 9.24 14.49 9.39
C ASP A 122 9.22 13.15 10.15
N TRP A 123 9.93 13.05 11.28
CA TRP A 123 9.89 11.87 12.15
C TRP A 123 8.46 11.62 12.63
N HIS A 124 7.79 12.65 13.16
CA HIS A 124 6.47 12.50 13.76
C HIS A 124 5.43 12.14 12.72
N LEU A 125 5.45 12.84 11.59
CA LEU A 125 4.53 12.59 10.49
C LEU A 125 4.74 11.19 9.88
N ARG A 126 5.99 10.75 9.71
CA ARG A 126 6.30 9.40 9.25
C ARG A 126 5.76 8.34 10.20
N ASN A 127 6.04 8.48 11.50
CA ASN A 127 5.63 7.48 12.48
C ASN A 127 4.11 7.46 12.67
N ALA A 128 3.45 8.62 12.62
CA ALA A 128 2.00 8.72 12.65
C ALA A 128 1.34 8.05 11.44
N LEU A 129 1.89 8.25 10.23
CA LEU A 129 1.45 7.54 9.03
C LEU A 129 1.58 6.03 9.20
N VAL A 130 2.74 5.55 9.65
CA VAL A 130 2.96 4.11 9.84
C VAL A 130 2.01 3.53 10.89
N ASP A 131 1.80 4.23 12.01
CA ASP A 131 0.82 3.83 13.04
C ASP A 131 -0.60 3.74 12.46
N GLU A 132 -0.98 4.68 11.59
CA GLU A 132 -2.27 4.67 10.91
C GLU A 132 -2.42 3.43 10.01
N ILE A 133 -1.41 3.12 9.20
CA ILE A 133 -1.41 1.98 8.28
C ILE A 133 -1.47 0.66 9.06
N VAL A 134 -0.70 0.52 10.15
CA VAL A 134 -0.76 -0.64 11.06
C VAL A 134 -2.16 -0.78 11.65
N ARG A 135 -2.75 0.31 12.14
CA ARG A 135 -4.11 0.31 12.72
C ARG A 135 -5.18 -0.09 11.69
N LYS A 136 -5.00 0.28 10.42
CA LYS A 136 -5.88 -0.16 9.30
C LYS A 136 -5.72 -1.63 8.95
N GLY A 137 -4.66 -2.29 9.42
CA GLY A 137 -4.38 -3.71 9.13
C GLY A 137 -3.68 -3.94 7.79
N SER A 138 -3.16 -2.89 7.14
CA SER A 138 -2.44 -3.04 5.86
C SER A 138 -1.00 -3.54 6.04
N ILE A 139 -0.44 -3.40 7.25
CA ILE A 139 0.83 -4.02 7.65
C ILE A 139 0.51 -5.14 8.63
N THR A 140 0.96 -6.35 8.32
CA THR A 140 0.85 -7.54 9.17
C THR A 140 2.21 -8.00 9.70
N GLN A 141 3.30 -7.54 9.08
CA GLN A 141 4.66 -7.96 9.36
C GLN A 141 5.50 -6.82 9.97
N SER A 142 6.14 -7.09 11.12
CA SER A 142 6.96 -6.09 11.82
C SER A 142 8.16 -5.60 11.01
N TRP A 143 8.68 -6.41 10.08
CA TRP A 143 9.81 -6.03 9.23
C TRP A 143 9.42 -5.01 8.15
N VAL A 144 8.17 -5.02 7.67
CA VAL A 144 7.67 -3.97 6.75
C VAL A 144 7.44 -2.66 7.49
N GLU A 145 6.87 -2.73 8.70
CA GLU A 145 6.73 -1.57 9.57
C GLU A 145 8.08 -0.89 9.82
N ALA A 146 9.09 -1.67 10.22
CA ALA A 146 10.43 -1.17 10.46
C ALA A 146 11.03 -0.52 9.20
N THR A 147 10.82 -1.11 8.03
CA THR A 147 11.31 -0.60 6.74
C THR A 147 10.71 0.76 6.40
N LEU A 148 9.39 0.94 6.55
CA LEU A 148 8.74 2.24 6.31
C LEU A 148 9.21 3.32 7.28
N ARG A 149 9.45 2.96 8.55
CA ARG A 149 10.02 3.90 9.54
C ARG A 149 11.47 4.24 9.22
N ALA A 150 12.23 3.33 8.62
CA ALA A 150 13.64 3.54 8.29
C ALA A 150 13.85 4.40 7.03
N VAL A 151 13.03 4.21 5.98
CA VAL A 151 13.24 4.89 4.69
C VAL A 151 12.40 6.17 4.59
N PRO A 152 13.01 7.37 4.66
CA PRO A 152 12.28 8.64 4.66
C PRO A 152 11.67 8.95 3.28
N ARG A 153 10.35 8.78 3.14
CA ARG A 153 9.60 9.09 1.90
C ARG A 153 9.83 10.53 1.41
N HIS A 154 10.05 11.48 2.32
CA HIS A 154 10.23 12.89 1.97
C HIS A 154 11.49 13.18 1.14
N LEU A 155 12.53 12.35 1.23
CA LEU A 155 13.72 12.48 0.38
C LEU A 155 13.43 12.18 -1.11
N PHE A 156 12.31 11.53 -1.41
CA PHE A 156 11.89 11.15 -2.76
C PHE A 156 10.82 12.08 -3.35
N LEU A 157 10.41 13.11 -2.59
CA LEU A 157 9.37 14.07 -2.97
C LEU A 157 9.75 15.51 -2.59
N PRO A 158 10.94 16.01 -2.98
CA PRO A 158 11.48 17.31 -2.51
C PRO A 158 10.62 18.54 -2.83
N LYS A 159 9.65 18.42 -3.74
CA LYS A 159 8.75 19.52 -4.15
C LYS A 159 7.43 19.57 -3.37
N HIS A 160 7.21 18.68 -2.41
CA HIS A 160 5.95 18.55 -1.67
C HIS A 160 6.15 18.87 -0.19
N THR A 161 5.07 19.24 0.49
CA THR A 161 5.12 19.49 1.93
C THR A 161 5.14 18.17 2.72
N LEU A 162 5.75 18.16 3.91
CA LEU A 162 5.76 16.95 4.77
C LEU A 162 4.34 16.44 5.09
N HIS A 163 3.39 17.36 5.26
CA HIS A 163 1.99 17.01 5.54
C HIS A 163 1.29 16.32 4.36
N GLU A 164 1.67 16.63 3.12
CA GLU A 164 1.17 15.93 1.94
C GLU A 164 1.86 14.56 1.81
N ILE A 165 3.19 14.54 1.96
CA ILE A 165 4.03 13.34 1.82
C ILE A 165 3.62 12.23 2.78
N TYR A 166 3.23 12.58 3.99
CA TYR A 166 2.88 11.61 5.04
C TYR A 166 1.38 11.41 5.22
N LYS A 167 0.58 11.68 4.18
CA LYS A 167 -0.76 11.10 4.05
C LYS A 167 -0.68 9.73 3.38
N ASP A 168 -1.63 8.87 3.73
CA ASP A 168 -1.84 7.58 3.08
C ASP A 168 -2.59 7.74 1.74
N ASP A 169 -2.09 8.62 0.88
CA ASP A 169 -2.60 8.95 -0.45
C ASP A 169 -1.48 8.84 -1.49
N PRO A 170 -1.80 8.53 -2.76
CA PRO A 170 -0.85 8.67 -3.86
C PRO A 170 -0.56 10.15 -4.15
N ILE A 171 0.66 10.45 -4.56
CA ILE A 171 1.06 11.82 -4.96
C ILE A 171 1.43 11.79 -6.43
N LEU A 172 0.71 12.56 -7.26
CA LEU A 172 1.02 12.67 -8.69
C LEU A 172 2.34 13.42 -8.87
N THR A 173 3.26 12.80 -9.62
CA THR A 173 4.61 13.33 -9.85
C THR A 173 4.78 13.82 -11.29
N LYS A 174 3.97 13.31 -12.22
CA LYS A 174 3.96 13.74 -13.61
C LYS A 174 2.55 13.67 -14.21
N GLN A 175 2.10 14.79 -14.78
CA GLN A 175 0.85 14.92 -15.52
C GLN A 175 1.11 15.60 -16.85
N GLU A 176 0.77 14.93 -17.95
CA GLU A 176 0.87 15.46 -19.31
C GLU A 176 -0.41 15.09 -20.07
N GLY A 177 -1.48 15.83 -19.77
CA GLY A 177 -2.86 15.43 -20.05
C GLY A 177 -3.37 14.53 -18.93
N GLU A 178 -3.09 13.24 -19.04
CA GLU A 178 -3.41 12.25 -18.01
C GLU A 178 -2.24 12.05 -17.02
N ALA A 179 -2.53 11.44 -15.87
CA ALA A 179 -1.52 11.07 -14.89
C ALA A 179 -0.57 10.00 -15.46
N ARG A 180 0.73 10.32 -15.54
CA ARG A 180 1.75 9.43 -16.10
C ARG A 180 2.66 8.79 -15.06
N SER A 181 2.86 9.47 -13.93
CA SER A 181 3.66 8.96 -12.82
C SER A 181 3.11 9.47 -11.49
N SER A 182 3.27 8.66 -10.45
CA SER A 182 2.91 8.99 -9.08
C SER A 182 3.85 8.28 -8.11
N SER A 183 4.05 8.87 -6.93
CA SER A 183 4.48 8.12 -5.76
C SER A 183 3.26 7.39 -5.21
N SER A 184 3.26 6.06 -5.31
CA SER A 184 2.15 5.20 -4.90
C SER A 184 1.74 5.43 -3.43
N GLN A 185 0.47 5.15 -3.15
CA GLN A 185 -0.09 5.20 -1.81
C GLN A 185 0.73 4.30 -0.85
N PRO A 186 1.17 4.81 0.32
CA PRO A 186 1.99 4.05 1.27
C PRO A 186 1.43 2.69 1.66
N SER A 187 0.14 2.60 1.97
CA SER A 187 -0.49 1.33 2.33
C SER A 187 -0.46 0.30 1.19
N ILE A 188 -0.62 0.70 -0.07
CA ILE A 188 -0.48 -0.20 -1.23
C ILE A 188 0.95 -0.69 -1.37
N VAL A 189 1.94 0.20 -1.21
CA VAL A 189 3.37 -0.18 -1.22
C VAL A 189 3.66 -1.23 -0.14
N THR A 190 3.13 -1.05 1.08
CA THR A 190 3.32 -2.03 2.17
C THR A 190 2.75 -3.39 1.83
N ILE A 191 1.55 -3.43 1.23
CA ILE A 191 0.88 -4.66 0.82
C ILE A 191 1.73 -5.40 -0.22
N MET A 192 2.24 -4.69 -1.23
CA MET A 192 3.08 -5.29 -2.28
C MET A 192 4.40 -5.82 -1.71
N LEU A 193 5.07 -5.07 -0.82
CA LEU A 193 6.31 -5.52 -0.19
C LEU A 193 6.08 -6.75 0.70
N GLU A 194 5.00 -6.79 1.49
CA GLU A 194 4.63 -7.98 2.27
C GLU A 194 4.34 -9.19 1.38
N GLN A 195 3.57 -9.00 0.30
CA GLN A 195 3.27 -10.06 -0.66
C GLN A 195 4.54 -10.60 -1.32
N LEU A 196 5.50 -9.73 -1.66
CA LEU A 196 6.74 -10.12 -2.32
C LEU A 196 7.72 -10.85 -1.38
N GLY A 197 7.70 -10.52 -0.08
CA GLY A 197 8.45 -11.26 0.94
C GLY A 197 9.95 -11.32 0.69
N LEU A 198 10.54 -10.19 0.29
CA LEU A 198 11.97 -10.09 -0.03
C LEU A 198 12.87 -10.54 1.14
N GLN A 199 13.98 -11.18 0.81
CA GLN A 199 14.98 -11.67 1.76
C GLN A 199 16.32 -10.94 1.60
N PRO A 200 17.13 -10.86 2.67
CA PRO A 200 18.50 -10.36 2.58
C PRO A 200 19.32 -11.12 1.53
N GLY A 201 20.08 -10.40 0.71
CA GLY A 201 20.92 -10.96 -0.35
C GLY A 201 20.26 -11.12 -1.71
N GLU A 202 18.96 -10.88 -1.83
CA GLU A 202 18.23 -11.08 -3.08
C GLU A 202 18.50 -10.00 -4.13
N ARG A 203 18.41 -10.40 -5.40
CA ARG A 203 18.45 -9.55 -6.59
C ARG A 203 17.03 -9.29 -7.07
N VAL A 204 16.64 -8.02 -7.11
CA VAL A 204 15.27 -7.61 -7.43
C VAL A 204 15.26 -6.75 -8.69
N LEU A 205 14.31 -7.00 -9.58
CA LEU A 205 14.00 -6.12 -10.70
C LEU A 205 12.70 -5.37 -10.42
N GLU A 206 12.74 -4.04 -10.50
CA GLU A 206 11.57 -3.17 -10.47
C GLU A 206 11.29 -2.59 -11.85
N ILE A 207 10.03 -2.68 -12.29
CA ILE A 207 9.51 -2.05 -13.50
C ILE A 207 8.66 -0.84 -13.10
N GLY A 208 9.21 0.36 -13.31
CA GLY A 208 8.63 1.64 -12.90
C GLY A 208 9.40 2.27 -11.74
N ALA A 209 10.55 2.89 -12.01
CA ALA A 209 11.36 3.51 -10.96
C ALA A 209 10.65 4.68 -10.26
N GLY A 210 9.87 5.46 -11.01
CA GLY A 210 9.11 6.58 -10.46
C GLY A 210 9.98 7.54 -9.65
N THR A 211 9.68 7.71 -8.37
CA THR A 211 10.48 8.58 -7.49
C THR A 211 11.77 7.96 -6.97
N GLY A 212 11.93 6.63 -7.08
CA GLY A 212 12.99 5.84 -6.46
C GLY A 212 12.69 5.38 -5.02
N TRP A 213 11.54 5.76 -4.44
CA TRP A 213 11.22 5.41 -3.04
C TRP A 213 11.02 3.91 -2.83
N ASN A 214 10.28 3.24 -3.73
CA ASN A 214 10.05 1.80 -3.62
C ASN A 214 11.36 1.01 -3.81
N ALA A 215 12.20 1.40 -4.78
CA ALA A 215 13.55 0.88 -4.92
C ALA A 215 14.37 0.99 -3.62
N ALA A 216 14.30 2.13 -2.93
CA ALA A 216 14.99 2.33 -1.65
C ALA A 216 14.44 1.44 -0.52
N LEU A 217 13.12 1.22 -0.45
CA LEU A 217 12.50 0.28 0.49
C LEU A 217 12.99 -1.15 0.22
N MET A 218 12.98 -1.59 -1.03
CA MET A 218 13.48 -2.91 -1.42
C MET A 218 14.97 -3.07 -1.14
N ALA A 219 15.77 -2.04 -1.42
CA ALA A 219 17.20 -2.00 -1.15
C ALA A 219 17.52 -2.13 0.34
N HIS A 220 16.70 -1.53 1.20
CA HIS A 220 16.78 -1.70 2.65
C HIS A 220 16.47 -3.15 3.06
N LEU A 221 15.43 -3.76 2.49
CA LEU A 221 14.99 -5.13 2.79
C LEU A 221 16.02 -6.19 2.39
N VAL A 222 16.57 -6.09 1.18
CA VAL A 222 17.58 -7.04 0.69
C VAL A 222 18.96 -6.79 1.31
N GLY A 223 19.16 -5.64 1.95
CA GLY A 223 20.39 -5.27 2.63
C GLY A 223 21.60 -5.14 1.69
N THR A 224 22.78 -4.93 2.28
CA THR A 224 24.02 -4.66 1.54
C THR A 224 24.53 -5.84 0.71
N GLY A 225 24.05 -7.05 0.99
CA GLY A 225 24.36 -8.25 0.19
C GLY A 225 23.43 -8.44 -1.02
N GLY A 226 22.32 -7.71 -1.10
CA GLY A 226 21.37 -7.76 -2.21
C GLY A 226 21.49 -6.54 -3.12
N HIS A 227 20.72 -6.55 -4.19
CA HIS A 227 20.76 -5.48 -5.21
C HIS A 227 19.39 -5.27 -5.86
N VAL A 228 19.03 -4.02 -6.11
CA VAL A 228 17.81 -3.66 -6.83
C VAL A 228 18.18 -3.00 -8.16
N THR A 229 17.75 -3.59 -9.26
CA THR A 229 17.75 -2.94 -10.56
C THR A 229 16.35 -2.36 -10.78
N THR A 230 16.23 -1.06 -10.99
CA THR A 230 14.94 -0.40 -11.27
C THR A 230 14.95 0.28 -12.63
N ILE A 231 13.92 0.06 -13.43
CA ILE A 231 13.82 0.56 -14.81
C ILE A 231 12.70 1.59 -14.92
N ASP A 232 12.94 2.67 -15.65
CA ASP A 232 11.87 3.56 -16.11
C ASP A 232 12.07 3.94 -17.59
N ILE A 233 10.97 4.19 -18.28
CA ILE A 233 10.93 4.52 -19.71
C ILE A 233 11.17 6.02 -19.95
N ASP A 234 10.94 6.85 -18.94
CA ASP A 234 11.08 8.30 -19.03
C ASP A 234 12.45 8.74 -18.49
N GLU A 235 13.28 9.36 -19.33
CA GLU A 235 14.63 9.82 -18.97
C GLU A 235 14.65 10.80 -17.77
N ASP A 236 13.70 11.73 -17.70
CA ASP A 236 13.58 12.70 -16.61
C ASP A 236 13.24 12.03 -15.27
N THR A 237 12.42 10.98 -15.31
CA THR A 237 12.06 10.16 -14.14
C THR A 237 13.27 9.36 -13.65
N VAL A 238 14.06 8.81 -14.57
CA VAL A 238 15.33 8.14 -14.23
C VAL A 238 16.32 9.09 -13.57
N ALA A 239 16.49 10.31 -14.12
CA ALA A 239 17.37 11.31 -13.54
C ALA A 239 16.91 11.69 -12.12
N PHE A 240 15.61 11.90 -11.93
CA PHE A 240 15.01 12.23 -10.64
C PHE A 240 15.19 11.11 -9.60
N ALA A 241 14.93 9.85 -9.97
CA ALA A 241 15.12 8.71 -9.07
C ALA A 241 16.58 8.56 -8.63
N ARG A 242 17.54 8.72 -9.56
CA ARG A 242 18.99 8.67 -9.24
C ARG A 242 19.40 9.75 -8.24
N GLU A 243 18.89 10.97 -8.42
CA GLU A 243 19.18 12.08 -7.51
C GLU A 243 18.64 11.79 -6.10
N ASN A 244 17.37 11.38 -5.98
CA ASN A 244 16.75 11.07 -4.69
C ASN A 244 17.45 9.91 -3.97
N LEU A 245 17.79 8.83 -4.68
CA LEU A 245 18.52 7.70 -4.13
C LEU A 245 19.92 8.10 -3.62
N THR A 246 20.60 8.98 -4.36
CA THR A 246 21.90 9.53 -3.95
C THR A 246 21.77 10.38 -2.68
N GLN A 247 20.78 11.27 -2.62
CA GLN A 247 20.51 12.09 -1.43
C GLN A 247 20.11 11.24 -0.22
N ALA A 248 19.39 10.14 -0.44
CA ALA A 248 19.03 9.17 0.58
C ALA A 248 20.18 8.22 0.99
N GLY A 249 21.35 8.31 0.34
CA GLY A 249 22.52 7.46 0.65
C GLY A 249 22.34 5.99 0.28
N VAL A 250 21.46 5.67 -0.68
CA VAL A 250 21.15 4.30 -1.07
C VAL A 250 22.12 3.85 -2.17
N GLY A 251 23.04 2.95 -1.82
CA GLY A 251 24.14 2.54 -2.71
C GLY A 251 23.94 1.23 -3.48
N ASN A 252 22.96 0.41 -3.11
CA ASN A 252 22.70 -0.92 -3.71
C ASN A 252 21.49 -0.91 -4.67
N VAL A 253 21.25 0.22 -5.34
CA VAL A 253 20.23 0.38 -6.38
C VAL A 253 20.88 0.84 -7.67
N GLU A 254 20.56 0.18 -8.78
CA GLU A 254 20.91 0.62 -10.13
C GLU A 254 19.64 1.09 -10.87
N VAL A 255 19.63 2.34 -11.33
CA VAL A 255 18.50 2.92 -12.09
C VAL A 255 18.82 2.90 -13.58
N ILE A 256 17.98 2.25 -14.38
CA ILE A 256 18.15 2.06 -15.83
C ILE A 256 17.08 2.85 -16.59
N HIS A 257 17.52 3.55 -17.66
CA HIS A 257 16.61 4.13 -18.65
C HIS A 257 16.42 3.13 -19.79
N ALA A 258 15.24 2.50 -19.84
CA ALA A 258 14.87 1.53 -20.85
C ALA A 258 13.36 1.26 -20.83
N ASP A 259 12.85 0.61 -21.87
CA ASP A 259 11.50 0.03 -21.82
C ASP A 259 11.50 -1.20 -20.89
N GLY A 260 10.80 -1.07 -19.77
CA GLY A 260 10.71 -2.10 -18.75
C GLY A 260 10.04 -3.40 -19.21
N GLY A 261 9.28 -3.40 -20.31
CA GLY A 261 8.69 -4.61 -20.88
C GLY A 261 9.72 -5.67 -21.28
N PHE A 262 10.94 -5.24 -21.63
CA PHE A 262 12.06 -6.13 -21.92
C PHE A 262 12.82 -6.61 -20.68
N GLY A 263 12.52 -6.05 -19.50
CA GLY A 263 13.32 -6.24 -18.30
C GLY A 263 14.75 -5.74 -18.49
N TYR A 264 15.69 -6.35 -17.76
CA TYR A 264 17.12 -6.05 -17.90
C TYR A 264 17.96 -7.34 -17.80
N ALA A 265 18.16 -7.99 -18.94
CA ALA A 265 18.81 -9.29 -19.01
C ALA A 265 20.27 -9.30 -18.49
N LEU A 266 20.96 -8.16 -18.52
CA LEU A 266 22.37 -8.06 -18.08
C LEU A 266 22.54 -8.33 -16.58
N ALA A 267 21.53 -8.06 -15.76
CA ALA A 267 21.54 -8.35 -14.33
C ALA A 267 20.62 -9.53 -13.93
N ALA A 268 20.07 -10.27 -14.90
CA ALA A 268 19.37 -11.52 -14.65
C ALA A 268 20.36 -12.63 -14.23
N PRO A 269 19.88 -13.72 -13.58
CA PRO A 269 18.50 -13.93 -13.14
C PRO A 269 18.17 -13.18 -11.85
N TYR A 270 16.89 -12.87 -11.66
CA TYR A 270 16.35 -12.19 -10.47
C TYR A 270 15.64 -13.15 -9.53
N ASP A 271 15.80 -12.94 -8.22
CA ASP A 271 15.04 -13.60 -7.15
C ASP A 271 13.59 -13.12 -7.09
N ALA A 272 13.38 -11.85 -7.45
CA ALA A 272 12.08 -11.23 -7.48
C ALA A 272 11.98 -10.21 -8.62
N ILE A 273 10.80 -10.13 -9.23
CA ILE A 273 10.44 -9.08 -10.17
C ILE A 273 9.15 -8.43 -9.69
N ILE A 274 9.11 -7.10 -9.64
CA ILE A 274 7.95 -6.31 -9.27
C ILE A 274 7.65 -5.26 -10.34
N ALA A 275 6.40 -5.16 -10.75
CA ALA A 275 5.91 -4.03 -11.54
C ALA A 275 5.12 -3.06 -10.67
N THR A 276 5.41 -1.77 -10.78
CA THR A 276 4.70 -0.67 -10.11
C THR A 276 3.84 0.12 -11.10
N ALA A 277 3.44 -0.54 -12.19
CA ALA A 277 2.49 -0.08 -13.19
C ALA A 277 1.46 -1.18 -13.48
N GLY A 278 0.27 -0.80 -13.94
CA GLY A 278 -0.78 -1.74 -14.32
C GLY A 278 -0.39 -2.50 -15.59
N ILE A 279 -0.24 -3.81 -15.48
CA ILE A 279 0.28 -4.70 -16.52
C ILE A 279 -0.87 -5.42 -17.22
N TRP A 280 -0.97 -5.24 -18.54
CA TRP A 280 -1.99 -5.93 -19.32
C TRP A 280 -1.67 -7.42 -19.49
N ASP A 281 -0.44 -7.79 -19.83
CA ASP A 281 -0.02 -9.19 -19.93
C ASP A 281 1.45 -9.33 -19.48
N ILE A 282 1.82 -10.51 -18.98
CA ILE A 282 3.19 -10.78 -18.52
C ILE A 282 4.08 -11.02 -19.72
N THR A 283 5.19 -10.28 -19.82
CA THR A 283 6.09 -10.42 -20.96
C THR A 283 6.88 -11.73 -20.85
N PRO A 284 7.22 -12.39 -21.98
CA PRO A 284 8.11 -13.54 -21.99
C PRO A 284 9.47 -13.24 -21.34
N HIS A 285 9.96 -12.02 -21.50
CA HIS A 285 11.24 -11.58 -20.96
C HIS A 285 11.29 -11.62 -19.43
N TRP A 286 10.23 -11.18 -18.74
CA TRP A 286 10.21 -11.25 -17.28
C TRP A 286 10.17 -12.70 -16.80
N LEU A 287 9.43 -13.57 -17.48
CA LEU A 287 9.40 -15.00 -17.16
C LEU A 287 10.78 -15.65 -17.36
N GLU A 288 11.50 -15.32 -18.43
CA GLU A 288 12.85 -15.81 -18.70
C GLU A 288 13.88 -15.30 -17.67
N GLN A 289 13.78 -14.03 -17.27
CA GLN A 289 14.72 -13.37 -16.36
C GLN A 289 14.48 -13.72 -14.88
N LEU A 290 13.30 -14.20 -14.53
CA LEU A 290 12.99 -14.68 -13.18
C LEU A 290 13.59 -16.08 -12.97
N ARG A 291 14.33 -16.28 -11.88
CA ARG A 291 14.84 -17.61 -11.54
C ARG A 291 13.72 -18.56 -11.14
N GLU A 292 14.00 -19.86 -11.20
CA GLU A 292 13.15 -20.88 -10.60
C GLU A 292 13.00 -20.63 -9.09
N ASP A 293 11.79 -20.87 -8.56
CA ASP A 293 11.36 -20.48 -7.20
C ASP A 293 11.36 -18.96 -6.92
N GLY A 294 11.66 -18.13 -7.92
CA GLY A 294 11.57 -16.67 -7.81
C GLY A 294 10.12 -16.19 -7.73
N ARG A 295 9.92 -14.96 -7.26
CA ARG A 295 8.58 -14.36 -7.11
C ARG A 295 8.35 -13.24 -8.12
N PHE A 296 7.19 -13.21 -8.74
CA PHE A 296 6.73 -12.14 -9.62
C PHE A 296 5.54 -11.44 -8.98
N LEU A 297 5.56 -10.12 -8.88
CA LEU A 297 4.44 -9.33 -8.40
C LEU A 297 4.08 -8.25 -9.41
N ALA A 298 2.80 -8.18 -9.79
CA ALA A 298 2.30 -7.09 -10.62
C ALA A 298 0.83 -6.78 -10.34
N PRO A 299 0.41 -5.51 -10.47
CA PRO A 299 -0.97 -5.14 -10.70
C PRO A 299 -1.37 -5.63 -12.09
N LEU A 300 -2.12 -6.73 -12.16
CA LEU A 300 -2.55 -7.35 -13.41
C LEU A 300 -3.97 -6.92 -13.75
N TRP A 301 -4.17 -6.53 -15.00
CA TRP A 301 -5.50 -6.27 -15.53
C TRP A 301 -6.23 -7.58 -15.83
N PHE A 302 -7.45 -7.72 -15.36
CA PHE A 302 -8.42 -8.73 -15.79
C PHE A 302 -9.61 -7.96 -16.36
N ASN A 303 -9.67 -7.87 -17.70
CA ASN A 303 -10.45 -6.85 -18.41
C ASN A 303 -10.09 -5.45 -17.90
N THR A 304 -11.02 -4.80 -17.21
CA THR A 304 -10.87 -3.45 -16.66
C THR A 304 -10.61 -3.41 -15.16
N LEU A 305 -10.53 -4.56 -14.48
CA LEU A 305 -10.17 -4.62 -13.06
C LEU A 305 -8.68 -4.85 -12.91
N GLN A 306 -8.08 -4.28 -11.85
CA GLN A 306 -6.69 -4.54 -11.48
C GLN A 306 -6.61 -5.26 -10.14
N PHE A 307 -5.78 -6.30 -10.10
CA PHE A 307 -5.40 -6.97 -8.87
C PHE A 307 -3.88 -7.10 -8.78
N CYS A 308 -3.33 -6.71 -7.63
CA CYS A 308 -1.93 -6.97 -7.28
C CYS A 308 -1.77 -8.45 -6.95
N GLY A 309 -1.34 -9.23 -7.94
CA GLY A 309 -1.07 -10.65 -7.81
C GLY A 309 0.41 -10.90 -7.56
N VAL A 310 0.71 -11.80 -6.62
CA VAL A 310 2.06 -12.36 -6.46
C VAL A 310 2.05 -13.83 -6.86
N PHE A 311 3.09 -14.24 -7.59
CA PHE A 311 3.25 -15.56 -8.18
C PHE A 311 4.62 -16.11 -7.86
N ARG A 312 4.72 -17.42 -7.71
CA ARG A 312 6.00 -18.13 -7.63
C ARG A 312 6.26 -18.84 -8.96
N LYS A 313 7.49 -18.81 -9.45
CA LYS A 313 7.89 -19.59 -10.60
C LYS A 313 8.12 -21.05 -10.18
N GLU A 314 7.40 -21.96 -10.83
CA GLU A 314 7.46 -23.41 -10.59
C GLU A 314 7.46 -24.17 -11.92
N ASN A 315 8.53 -24.87 -12.27
CA ASN A 315 8.70 -25.58 -13.54
C ASN A 315 8.42 -24.69 -14.78
N GLY A 316 8.91 -23.45 -14.77
CA GLY A 316 8.76 -22.52 -15.89
C GLY A 316 7.39 -21.84 -16.03
N LYS A 317 6.46 -22.06 -15.09
CA LYS A 317 5.14 -21.39 -15.03
C LYS A 317 5.03 -20.55 -13.77
N LEU A 318 4.15 -19.55 -13.76
CA LEU A 318 3.87 -18.73 -12.59
C LEU A 318 2.61 -19.22 -11.87
N VAL A 319 2.71 -19.53 -10.59
CA VAL A 319 1.61 -20.03 -9.76
C VAL A 319 1.26 -18.99 -8.70
N SER A 320 0.02 -18.52 -8.70
CA SER A 320 -0.46 -17.49 -7.78
C SER A 320 -0.31 -17.90 -6.32
N GLN A 321 0.08 -16.95 -5.47
CA GLN A 321 0.14 -17.12 -4.02
C GLN A 321 -0.93 -16.28 -3.32
N SER A 322 -1.17 -15.05 -3.77
CA SER A 322 -2.21 -14.18 -3.22
C SER A 322 -2.54 -13.02 -4.16
N PHE A 323 -3.72 -12.43 -3.95
CA PHE A 323 -4.18 -11.23 -4.65
C PHE A 323 -4.67 -10.16 -3.67
N ARG A 324 -4.49 -8.90 -4.05
CA ARG A 324 -4.99 -7.72 -3.33
C ARG A 324 -5.50 -6.70 -4.34
N ALA A 325 -6.50 -5.91 -3.96
CA ALA A 325 -6.96 -4.80 -4.79
C ALA A 325 -5.91 -3.69 -4.82
N GLY A 326 -5.70 -3.07 -5.99
CA GLY A 326 -4.80 -1.94 -6.15
C GLY A 326 -4.82 -1.43 -7.59
N GLY A 327 -5.06 -0.13 -7.75
CA GLY A 327 -5.12 0.52 -9.06
C GLY A 327 -3.82 1.24 -9.38
N PHE A 328 -3.27 0.99 -10.56
CA PHE A 328 -2.03 1.60 -11.05
C PHE A 328 -2.21 2.20 -12.43
N MET A 329 -1.40 3.23 -12.74
CA MET A 329 -1.30 3.77 -14.09
C MET A 329 -0.76 2.68 -15.03
N PRO A 330 -1.21 2.63 -16.30
CA PRO A 330 -0.82 1.56 -17.20
C PRO A 330 0.66 1.58 -17.53
N LEU A 331 1.24 0.39 -17.75
CA LEU A 331 2.55 0.25 -18.37
C LEU A 331 2.57 0.96 -19.73
N ARG A 332 3.70 1.60 -20.04
CA ARG A 332 3.99 2.19 -21.36
C ARG A 332 5.14 1.43 -22.01
N GLY A 333 5.23 1.53 -23.34
CA GLY A 333 6.25 0.85 -24.13
C GLY A 333 5.67 -0.22 -25.05
N GLU A 334 6.54 -1.04 -25.64
CA GLU A 334 6.20 -2.06 -26.62
C GLU A 334 5.27 -3.14 -26.05
N TYR A 335 5.29 -3.32 -24.72
CA TYR A 335 4.50 -4.30 -23.98
C TYR A 335 3.32 -3.72 -23.20
N ALA A 336 2.90 -2.48 -23.48
CA ALA A 336 1.77 -1.82 -22.80
C ALA A 336 0.43 -2.58 -22.90
N GLY A 337 0.29 -3.44 -23.92
CA GLY A 337 -0.89 -4.25 -24.18
C GLY A 337 -1.95 -3.57 -25.03
N ALA A 338 -3.02 -4.30 -25.32
CA ALA A 338 -4.07 -3.88 -26.25
C ALA A 338 -5.29 -3.36 -25.49
N ARG A 339 -5.23 -2.13 -24.99
CA ARG A 339 -6.36 -1.46 -24.31
C ARG A 339 -6.76 -0.19 -25.03
N SER A 340 -8.02 0.18 -24.90
CA SER A 340 -8.54 1.45 -25.40
C SER A 340 -9.19 2.24 -24.27
N GLN A 341 -8.99 3.55 -24.32
CA GLN A 341 -9.71 4.52 -23.51
C GLN A 341 -10.36 5.52 -24.46
N ILE A 342 -11.65 5.78 -24.28
CA ILE A 342 -12.45 6.65 -25.15
C ILE A 342 -13.21 7.62 -24.25
N ALA A 343 -13.13 8.92 -24.53
CA ALA A 343 -13.76 9.98 -23.76
C ALA A 343 -14.48 10.96 -24.70
N GLU A 344 -15.75 10.69 -25.02
CA GLU A 344 -16.53 11.45 -26.02
C GLU A 344 -18.00 11.55 -25.59
N ASP A 345 -18.68 12.64 -25.97
CA ASP A 345 -20.12 12.87 -25.69
C ASP A 345 -20.54 12.71 -24.21
N GLY A 346 -19.63 12.96 -23.26
CA GLY A 346 -19.88 12.78 -21.83
C GLY A 346 -19.89 11.32 -21.36
N ILE A 347 -19.39 10.42 -22.19
CA ILE A 347 -19.16 9.01 -21.91
C ILE A 347 -17.65 8.76 -21.90
N TYR A 348 -17.16 8.13 -20.83
CA TYR A 348 -15.81 7.59 -20.76
C TYR A 348 -15.89 6.06 -20.67
N MET A 349 -15.11 5.37 -21.50
CA MET A 349 -15.02 3.91 -21.57
C MET A 349 -13.57 3.46 -21.54
N GLU A 350 -13.30 2.41 -20.75
CA GLU A 350 -12.01 1.72 -20.73
C GLU A 350 -12.25 0.20 -20.87
N PHE A 351 -11.56 -0.43 -21.81
CA PHE A 351 -11.72 -1.86 -22.07
C PHE A 351 -10.51 -2.51 -22.74
N ASP A 352 -10.48 -3.84 -22.64
CA ASP A 352 -9.54 -4.71 -23.33
C ASP A 352 -9.95 -4.84 -24.81
N ASN A 353 -9.05 -4.61 -25.75
CA ASN A 353 -9.37 -4.75 -27.17
C ASN A 353 -9.63 -6.21 -27.56
N ALA A 354 -9.13 -7.18 -26.77
CA ALA A 354 -9.34 -8.60 -27.01
C ALA A 354 -10.79 -9.05 -26.79
N ILE A 355 -11.61 -8.30 -26.04
CA ILE A 355 -13.03 -8.63 -25.86
C ILE A 355 -13.92 -8.20 -27.03
N GLY A 356 -13.36 -7.58 -28.07
CA GLY A 356 -14.06 -7.34 -29.34
C GLY A 356 -15.21 -6.33 -29.27
N VAL A 357 -15.16 -5.39 -28.33
CA VAL A 357 -16.18 -4.35 -28.17
C VAL A 357 -16.04 -3.29 -29.26
N ASP A 358 -17.11 -3.08 -30.02
CA ASP A 358 -17.25 -1.93 -30.93
C ASP A 358 -17.75 -0.73 -30.12
N ALA A 359 -16.85 0.22 -29.86
CA ALA A 359 -17.15 1.40 -29.08
C ALA A 359 -18.23 2.30 -29.70
N ALA A 360 -18.31 2.37 -31.04
CA ALA A 360 -19.30 3.19 -31.72
C ALA A 360 -20.70 2.57 -31.57
N ALA A 361 -20.82 1.26 -31.76
CA ALA A 361 -22.06 0.54 -31.55
C ALA A 361 -22.51 0.57 -30.07
N LEU A 362 -21.55 0.44 -29.14
CA LEU A 362 -21.81 0.57 -27.71
C LEU A 362 -22.34 1.96 -27.36
N ARG A 363 -21.74 3.02 -27.89
CA ARG A 363 -22.22 4.40 -27.71
C ARG A 363 -23.64 4.58 -28.23
N GLU A 364 -23.94 4.09 -29.44
CA GLU A 364 -25.29 4.16 -29.99
C GLU A 364 -26.33 3.46 -29.08
N LEU A 365 -25.98 2.29 -28.54
CA LEU A 365 -26.82 1.58 -27.57
C LEU A 365 -27.05 2.40 -26.29
N LEU A 366 -26.01 3.04 -25.76
CA LEU A 366 -26.09 3.84 -24.53
C LEU A 366 -26.97 5.10 -24.66
N HIS A 367 -27.26 5.54 -25.90
CA HIS A 367 -28.22 6.62 -26.16
C HIS A 367 -29.68 6.16 -26.28
N THR A 368 -29.93 4.85 -26.28
CA THR A 368 -31.29 4.31 -26.27
C THR A 368 -31.93 4.40 -24.87
N PRO A 369 -33.27 4.40 -24.76
CA PRO A 369 -33.93 4.36 -23.46
C PRO A 369 -33.53 3.12 -22.66
N ALA A 370 -33.08 3.32 -21.42
CA ALA A 370 -32.72 2.23 -20.52
C ALA A 370 -33.94 1.61 -19.84
N ARG A 371 -33.94 0.29 -19.67
CA ARG A 371 -34.80 -0.42 -18.72
C ARG A 371 -34.07 -0.58 -17.40
N GLU A 372 -34.67 -0.08 -16.32
CA GLU A 372 -34.15 -0.28 -14.97
C GLU A 372 -34.55 -1.66 -14.46
N LEU A 373 -33.56 -2.43 -14.00
CA LEU A 373 -33.75 -3.78 -13.48
C LEU A 373 -33.58 -3.76 -11.96
N CYS A 374 -34.53 -4.38 -11.25
CA CYS A 374 -34.50 -4.49 -9.79
C CYS A 374 -33.91 -5.85 -9.43
N VAL A 375 -32.62 -5.90 -9.06
CA VAL A 375 -31.98 -7.19 -8.77
C VAL A 375 -31.83 -7.42 -7.28
N LEU A 376 -32.74 -8.21 -6.72
CA LEU A 376 -32.69 -8.69 -5.33
C LEU A 376 -31.51 -9.65 -5.06
N ALA A 377 -30.99 -10.31 -6.10
CA ALA A 377 -30.03 -11.41 -6.01
C ALA A 377 -28.53 -11.03 -6.13
N LEU A 378 -28.20 -9.75 -6.39
CA LEU A 378 -26.80 -9.28 -6.44
C LEU A 378 -26.27 -8.80 -5.08
N ARG A 379 -27.07 -8.94 -4.01
CA ARG A 379 -26.63 -8.66 -2.64
C ARG A 379 -25.70 -9.78 -2.18
N ASP A 380 -24.43 -9.68 -2.54
CA ASP A 380 -23.36 -10.37 -1.83
C ASP A 380 -22.97 -9.54 -0.60
N GLU A 381 -22.71 -10.19 0.52
CA GLU A 381 -22.17 -9.54 1.72
C GLU A 381 -20.70 -9.20 1.48
N GLY A 382 -20.44 -8.21 0.63
CA GLY A 382 -19.10 -7.86 0.16
C GLY A 382 -19.17 -7.39 -1.29
N ASN A 383 -19.24 -6.08 -1.49
CA ASN A 383 -19.81 -5.39 -2.65
C ASN A 383 -19.30 -5.69 -4.07
N PHE A 384 -18.46 -6.68 -4.39
CA PHE A 384 -17.89 -6.82 -5.75
C PHE A 384 -17.54 -8.24 -6.24
N ARG A 385 -17.82 -9.31 -5.49
CA ARG A 385 -17.35 -10.68 -5.85
C ARG A 385 -17.84 -11.18 -7.21
N LEU A 386 -19.08 -10.85 -7.60
CA LEU A 386 -19.57 -11.19 -8.93
C LEU A 386 -18.82 -10.43 -10.03
N ILE A 387 -18.47 -9.15 -9.82
CA ILE A 387 -17.71 -8.39 -10.83
C ILE A 387 -16.31 -8.97 -10.97
N ASP A 388 -15.66 -9.31 -9.86
CA ASP A 388 -14.37 -10.01 -9.87
C ASP A 388 -14.48 -11.30 -10.67
N TYR A 389 -15.54 -12.09 -10.42
CA TYR A 389 -15.79 -13.33 -11.14
C TYR A 389 -16.01 -13.10 -12.65
N LEU A 390 -16.83 -12.12 -13.05
CA LEU A 390 -17.07 -11.75 -14.45
C LEU A 390 -15.76 -11.35 -15.16
N ALA A 391 -14.90 -10.57 -14.49
CA ALA A 391 -13.60 -10.19 -15.00
C ALA A 391 -12.67 -11.40 -15.18
N LEU A 392 -12.67 -12.32 -14.22
CA LEU A 392 -11.85 -13.54 -14.24
C LEU A 392 -12.37 -14.61 -15.23
N THR A 393 -13.65 -14.56 -15.60
CA THR A 393 -14.23 -15.48 -16.61
C THR A 393 -14.10 -14.98 -18.03
N GLY A 394 -13.55 -13.78 -18.24
CA GLY A 394 -13.33 -13.20 -19.57
C GLY A 394 -14.63 -12.72 -20.20
N GLU A 395 -15.64 -12.43 -19.39
CA GLU A 395 -16.84 -11.77 -19.88
C GLU A 395 -16.48 -10.38 -20.41
N PRO A 396 -17.16 -9.89 -21.47
CA PRO A 396 -16.88 -8.59 -22.09
C PRO A 396 -17.29 -7.44 -21.16
N LEU A 397 -16.41 -7.15 -20.20
CA LEU A 397 -16.60 -6.18 -19.14
C LEU A 397 -15.84 -4.89 -19.48
N VAL A 398 -16.57 -3.79 -19.49
CA VAL A 398 -16.08 -2.44 -19.80
C VAL A 398 -16.23 -1.56 -18.57
N HIS A 399 -15.24 -0.75 -18.24
CA HIS A 399 -15.42 0.32 -17.27
C HIS A 399 -16.09 1.50 -17.96
N LEU A 400 -17.15 2.02 -17.34
CA LEU A 400 -18.02 3.01 -17.96
C LEU A 400 -18.32 4.12 -16.96
N GLN A 401 -18.00 5.35 -17.37
CA GLN A 401 -18.40 6.57 -16.69
C GLN A 401 -19.30 7.37 -17.61
N MET A 402 -20.46 7.79 -17.10
CA MET A 402 -21.41 8.59 -17.87
C MET A 402 -22.34 9.39 -16.97
N THR A 403 -23.03 10.38 -17.54
CA THR A 403 -24.13 11.05 -16.83
C THR A 403 -25.43 10.29 -17.07
N ILE A 404 -26.07 9.92 -15.98
CA ILE A 404 -27.40 9.32 -15.97
C ILE A 404 -28.43 10.29 -15.35
N PRO A 405 -29.76 10.03 -15.41
CA PRO A 405 -30.76 10.92 -14.81
C PRO A 405 -30.53 11.31 -13.34
N ASP A 406 -29.86 10.44 -12.57
CA ASP A 406 -29.55 10.68 -11.15
C ASP A 406 -28.20 11.40 -10.92
N GLY A 407 -27.56 11.88 -11.97
CA GLY A 407 -26.26 12.56 -11.96
C GLY A 407 -25.12 11.74 -12.56
N PRO A 408 -23.87 12.19 -12.40
CA PRO A 408 -22.69 11.43 -12.81
C PRO A 408 -22.67 10.05 -12.15
N SER A 409 -22.28 9.05 -12.93
CA SER A 409 -22.19 7.67 -12.51
C SER A 409 -20.93 7.03 -13.07
N ASP A 410 -20.41 6.11 -12.27
CA ASP A 410 -19.18 5.37 -12.51
C ASP A 410 -19.45 3.91 -12.18
N GLY A 411 -18.87 2.97 -12.93
CA GLY A 411 -19.16 1.56 -12.76
C GLY A 411 -18.72 0.70 -13.92
N PHE A 412 -19.38 -0.45 -14.05
CA PHE A 412 -19.00 -1.49 -15.02
C PHE A 412 -20.17 -1.83 -15.91
N ALA A 413 -19.89 -2.10 -17.18
CA ALA A 413 -20.87 -2.53 -18.16
C ALA A 413 -20.51 -3.92 -18.70
N LEU A 414 -21.45 -4.86 -18.61
CA LEU A 414 -21.38 -6.12 -19.35
C LEU A 414 -21.94 -5.87 -20.75
N VAL A 415 -21.20 -6.26 -21.79
CA VAL A 415 -21.53 -5.93 -23.19
C VAL A 415 -21.83 -7.19 -23.98
N HIS A 416 -23.03 -7.33 -24.54
CA HIS A 416 -23.22 -8.22 -25.67
C HIS A 416 -22.91 -7.45 -26.95
N PRO A 417 -21.87 -7.81 -27.73
CA PRO A 417 -21.46 -7.06 -28.91
C PRO A 417 -22.64 -6.80 -29.85
N GLY A 418 -22.90 -5.52 -30.13
CA GLY A 418 -23.92 -5.04 -31.07
C GLY A 418 -25.38 -5.26 -30.68
N LYS A 419 -25.70 -5.76 -29.48
CA LYS A 419 -27.09 -6.10 -29.10
C LYS A 419 -27.58 -5.37 -27.85
N SER A 420 -26.83 -5.46 -26.76
CA SER A 420 -27.27 -4.94 -25.48
C SER A 420 -26.13 -4.68 -24.51
N VAL A 421 -26.39 -3.82 -23.53
CA VAL A 421 -25.49 -3.53 -22.43
C VAL A 421 -26.24 -3.51 -21.12
N ILE A 422 -25.62 -4.09 -20.08
CA ILE A 422 -26.06 -3.91 -18.71
C ILE A 422 -25.03 -3.07 -18.00
N PHE A 423 -25.39 -1.82 -17.69
CA PHE A 423 -24.59 -0.95 -16.83
C PHE A 423 -24.95 -1.20 -15.36
N LEU A 424 -23.94 -1.64 -14.60
CA LEU A 424 -23.97 -1.79 -13.16
C LEU A 424 -23.40 -0.51 -12.54
N ASN A 425 -24.31 0.34 -12.09
CA ASN A 425 -23.98 1.61 -11.45
C ASN A 425 -23.42 1.36 -10.04
N ALA A 426 -22.16 1.70 -9.83
CA ALA A 426 -21.49 1.66 -8.53
C ALA A 426 -21.21 3.09 -8.06
N ARG A 427 -22.04 3.64 -7.17
CA ARG A 427 -21.68 4.92 -6.53
C ARG A 427 -20.51 4.72 -5.58
N TRP A 428 -19.31 5.08 -6.02
CA TRP A 428 -18.11 5.09 -5.19
C TRP A 428 -18.22 6.24 -4.17
N GLY A 429 -18.20 5.88 -2.88
CA GLY A 429 -18.16 6.85 -1.78
C GLY A 429 -19.47 6.97 -0.98
N GLY A 430 -19.45 6.42 0.24
CA GLY A 430 -20.14 7.02 1.39
C GLY A 430 -21.67 7.13 1.37
N GLY A 431 -22.39 6.20 0.74
CA GLY A 431 -23.86 6.13 0.88
C GLY A 431 -24.39 4.76 0.48
N LYS A 432 -25.19 4.13 1.35
CA LYS A 432 -25.90 2.86 1.09
C LYS A 432 -26.97 3.08 0.00
N ILE A 433 -26.58 3.13 -1.26
CA ILE A 433 -27.51 3.03 -2.39
C ILE A 433 -27.27 1.66 -3.01
N ALA A 434 -28.33 0.86 -3.12
CA ALA A 434 -28.27 -0.44 -3.77
C ALA A 434 -27.81 -0.27 -5.22
N PRO A 435 -26.95 -1.14 -5.76
CA PRO A 435 -26.59 -1.09 -7.17
C PRO A 435 -27.86 -1.17 -8.01
N THR A 436 -28.05 -0.22 -8.92
CA THR A 436 -29.09 -0.28 -9.94
C THR A 436 -28.49 -0.80 -11.24
N LEU A 437 -29.20 -1.75 -11.86
CA LEU A 437 -28.85 -2.25 -13.17
C LEU A 437 -29.66 -1.53 -14.22
N ARG A 438 -29.00 -1.12 -15.31
CA ARG A 438 -29.65 -0.49 -16.46
C ARG A 438 -29.33 -1.26 -17.72
N LEU A 439 -30.37 -1.81 -18.32
CA LEU A 439 -30.31 -2.53 -19.58
C LEU A 439 -30.58 -1.57 -20.74
N TYR A 440 -29.68 -1.55 -21.70
CA TYR A 440 -29.79 -0.87 -22.98
C TYR A 440 -29.85 -1.93 -24.08
N GLY A 441 -30.73 -1.78 -25.07
CA GLY A 441 -30.93 -2.78 -26.12
C GLY A 441 -31.87 -3.94 -25.73
N ASP A 442 -31.60 -5.13 -26.27
CA ASP A 442 -32.40 -6.34 -26.03
C ASP A 442 -32.04 -7.09 -24.73
N ASP A 443 -32.70 -8.21 -24.44
CA ASP A 443 -32.45 -9.00 -23.22
C ASP A 443 -31.21 -9.93 -23.32
N SER A 444 -30.40 -9.87 -24.40
CA SER A 444 -29.28 -10.81 -24.59
C SER A 444 -28.24 -10.74 -23.47
N THR A 445 -27.84 -9.53 -23.06
CA THR A 445 -26.92 -9.35 -21.93
C THR A 445 -27.53 -9.76 -20.59
N LEU A 446 -28.86 -9.64 -20.43
CA LEU A 446 -29.56 -10.07 -19.22
C LEU A 446 -29.56 -11.59 -19.07
N LEU A 447 -29.87 -12.31 -20.15
CA LEU A 447 -29.82 -13.77 -20.18
C LEU A 447 -28.40 -14.28 -19.90
N ARG A 448 -27.38 -13.62 -20.47
CA ARG A 448 -25.99 -13.96 -20.20
C ARG A 448 -25.58 -13.70 -18.75
N LEU A 449 -25.99 -12.56 -18.18
CA LEU A 449 -25.74 -12.27 -16.78
C LEU A 449 -26.41 -13.31 -15.86
N GLN A 450 -27.63 -13.75 -16.17
CA GLN A 450 -28.33 -14.81 -15.44
C GLN A 450 -27.56 -16.14 -15.52
N GLU A 451 -27.13 -16.54 -16.71
CA GLU A 451 -26.36 -17.77 -16.91
C GLU A 451 -25.04 -17.74 -16.12
N THR A 452 -24.26 -16.68 -16.23
CA THR A 452 -22.98 -16.55 -15.52
C THR A 452 -23.18 -16.46 -13.99
N THR A 453 -24.27 -15.83 -13.53
CA THR A 453 -24.64 -15.80 -12.11
C THR A 453 -25.00 -17.20 -11.59
N ASN A 454 -25.69 -18.02 -12.39
CA ASN A 454 -25.99 -19.41 -12.02
C ASN A 454 -24.71 -20.24 -11.92
N GLN A 455 -23.80 -20.12 -12.88
CA GLN A 455 -22.50 -20.78 -12.83
C GLN A 455 -21.67 -20.34 -11.60
N TRP A 456 -21.72 -19.05 -11.27
CA TRP A 456 -21.08 -18.52 -10.07
C TRP A 456 -21.67 -19.12 -8.80
N ASN A 457 -23.00 -19.21 -8.69
CA ASN A 457 -23.69 -19.84 -7.57
C ASN A 457 -23.35 -21.34 -7.46
N GLU A 458 -23.35 -22.08 -8.57
CA GLU A 458 -22.99 -23.51 -8.62
C GLU A 458 -21.56 -23.77 -8.15
N ARG A 459 -20.65 -22.80 -8.36
CA ARG A 459 -19.27 -22.82 -7.88
C ARG A 459 -19.12 -22.37 -6.42
N GLY A 460 -20.22 -22.09 -5.71
CA GLY A 460 -20.17 -21.59 -4.32
C GLY A 460 -19.82 -20.12 -4.22
N ARG A 461 -20.14 -19.33 -5.25
CA ARG A 461 -19.91 -17.89 -5.33
C ARG A 461 -18.43 -17.51 -5.15
N PRO A 462 -17.48 -18.11 -5.87
CA PRO A 462 -16.06 -17.86 -5.64
C PRO A 462 -15.73 -16.37 -5.77
N GLY A 463 -14.77 -15.90 -4.96
CA GLY A 463 -14.21 -14.56 -5.06
C GLY A 463 -12.72 -14.61 -5.41
N LEU A 464 -12.09 -13.45 -5.49
CA LEU A 464 -10.65 -13.33 -5.76
C LEU A 464 -9.79 -14.10 -4.76
N ALA A 465 -10.18 -14.15 -3.48
CA ALA A 465 -9.45 -14.86 -2.43
C ALA A 465 -9.42 -16.39 -2.61
N SER A 466 -10.38 -16.96 -3.33
CA SER A 466 -10.47 -18.40 -3.64
C SER A 466 -9.91 -18.74 -5.03
N ALA A 467 -9.40 -17.75 -5.77
CA ALA A 467 -8.91 -17.94 -7.14
C ALA A 467 -7.46 -18.42 -7.13
N HIS A 468 -7.20 -19.51 -7.86
CA HIS A 468 -5.87 -20.02 -8.15
C HIS A 468 -5.57 -19.84 -9.63
N ILE A 469 -4.54 -19.07 -9.94
CA ILE A 469 -4.14 -18.72 -11.30
C ILE A 469 -2.76 -19.30 -11.58
N THR A 470 -2.69 -20.13 -12.62
CA THR A 470 -1.43 -20.58 -13.21
C THR A 470 -1.22 -19.88 -14.54
N ILE A 471 -0.11 -19.18 -14.71
CA ILE A 471 0.21 -18.44 -15.93
C ILE A 471 1.33 -19.15 -16.68
N THR A 472 1.11 -19.39 -17.97
CA THR A 472 2.03 -20.11 -18.84
C THR A 472 2.20 -19.38 -20.17
N PRO A 473 3.32 -19.58 -20.89
CA PRO A 473 3.40 -19.18 -22.29
C PRO A 473 2.26 -19.80 -23.09
N LYS A 474 1.69 -19.04 -24.02
CA LYS A 474 0.53 -19.47 -24.80
C LYS A 474 0.77 -20.81 -25.51
N GLY A 475 -0.19 -21.72 -25.40
CA GLY A 475 -0.18 -23.02 -26.06
C GLY A 475 0.69 -24.09 -25.38
N THR A 476 1.17 -23.84 -24.15
CA THR A 476 2.04 -24.80 -23.44
C THR A 476 1.31 -25.69 -22.44
N MET A 477 0.08 -25.36 -22.04
CA MET A 477 -0.71 -26.14 -21.08
C MET A 477 -2.16 -26.28 -21.55
N ALA A 478 -2.72 -27.49 -21.42
CA ALA A 478 -4.14 -27.69 -21.67
C ALA A 478 -4.99 -27.15 -20.51
N PRO A 479 -6.20 -26.63 -20.77
CA PRO A 479 -7.13 -26.25 -19.72
C PRO A 479 -7.42 -27.42 -18.76
N ALA A 480 -7.43 -27.15 -17.45
CA ALA A 480 -7.91 -28.14 -16.48
C ALA A 480 -9.42 -28.39 -16.67
N PRO A 481 -9.94 -29.60 -16.40
CA PRO A 481 -11.37 -29.87 -16.45
C PRO A 481 -12.16 -28.89 -15.55
N GLY A 482 -13.09 -28.14 -16.14
CA GLY A 482 -13.88 -27.11 -15.43
C GLY A 482 -13.12 -25.81 -15.10
N GLY A 483 -11.82 -25.75 -15.41
CA GLY A 483 -11.00 -24.55 -15.33
C GLY A 483 -11.30 -23.56 -16.44
N LEU A 484 -11.05 -22.28 -16.16
CA LEU A 484 -11.20 -21.19 -17.12
C LEU A 484 -9.83 -20.84 -17.69
N VAL A 485 -9.79 -20.37 -18.94
CA VAL A 485 -8.54 -19.89 -19.55
C VAL A 485 -8.78 -18.51 -20.15
N LEU A 486 -8.03 -17.54 -19.64
CA LEU A 486 -7.93 -16.22 -20.26
C LEU A 486 -6.66 -16.21 -21.12
N SER A 487 -6.85 -16.19 -22.44
CA SER A 487 -5.76 -16.06 -23.37
C SER A 487 -5.45 -14.58 -23.59
N LYS A 488 -4.22 -14.18 -23.30
CA LYS A 488 -3.67 -12.88 -23.66
C LYS A 488 -2.75 -13.00 -24.87
N GLN A 489 -1.93 -11.99 -25.13
CA GLN A 489 -1.05 -11.93 -26.30
C GLN A 489 0.08 -12.94 -26.19
N TRP A 490 0.75 -12.98 -25.03
CA TRP A 490 1.93 -13.80 -24.79
C TRP A 490 1.63 -14.97 -23.85
N MET A 491 0.75 -14.76 -22.87
CA MET A 491 0.46 -15.76 -21.84
C MET A 491 -0.98 -16.25 -21.85
N GLU A 492 -1.18 -17.45 -21.31
CA GLU A 492 -2.46 -18.02 -20.93
C GLU A 492 -2.55 -18.08 -19.41
N TYR A 493 -3.66 -17.59 -18.88
CA TYR A 493 -3.97 -17.57 -17.45
C TYR A 493 -5.01 -18.65 -17.21
N HIS A 494 -4.61 -19.72 -16.54
CA HIS A 494 -5.45 -20.85 -16.22
C HIS A 494 -5.99 -20.68 -14.80
N LEU A 495 -7.30 -20.47 -14.69
CA LEU A 495 -7.97 -20.17 -13.44
C LEU A 495 -8.77 -21.36 -12.94
N THR A 496 -8.61 -21.63 -11.65
CA THR A 496 -9.45 -22.55 -10.88
C THR A 496 -9.89 -21.85 -9.60
N PHE A 497 -10.92 -22.37 -8.95
CA PHE A 497 -11.39 -21.85 -7.68
C PHE A 497 -11.46 -22.98 -6.66
N ASP A 498 -11.27 -22.65 -5.39
CA ASP A 498 -11.53 -23.60 -4.30
C ASP A 498 -12.98 -24.12 -4.38
N ALA A 499 -13.17 -25.38 -3.97
CA ALA A 499 -14.50 -25.95 -3.85
C ALA A 499 -15.30 -25.20 -2.77
N ALA A 500 -16.60 -25.01 -3.01
CA ALA A 500 -17.50 -24.40 -2.05
C ALA A 500 -17.43 -25.13 -0.69
N PRO A 501 -17.33 -24.42 0.46
CA PRO A 501 -17.60 -25.04 1.75
C PRO A 501 -19.04 -25.60 1.75
N GLU A 502 -19.24 -26.81 2.28
CA GLU A 502 -20.52 -27.55 2.24
C GLU A 502 -21.75 -26.82 2.84
N GLU A 503 -21.60 -25.64 3.45
CA GLU A 503 -22.66 -24.96 4.22
C GLU A 503 -23.31 -23.72 3.55
N GLN A 504 -23.05 -23.40 2.27
CA GLN A 504 -23.71 -22.27 1.61
C GLN A 504 -24.36 -22.61 0.25
N THR A 505 -25.28 -23.57 0.24
CA THR A 505 -26.32 -23.60 -0.80
C THR A 505 -27.37 -22.54 -0.48
N ALA A 506 -27.08 -21.28 -0.81
CA ALA A 506 -28.09 -20.22 -0.80
C ALA A 506 -29.00 -20.39 -2.03
N THR A 507 -30.31 -20.35 -1.80
CA THR A 507 -31.38 -20.49 -2.80
C THR A 507 -31.16 -19.62 -4.04
N SER A 508 -31.30 -20.23 -5.22
CA SER A 508 -31.40 -19.58 -6.52
C SER A 508 -32.52 -18.54 -6.50
N GLY A 509 -32.16 -17.24 -6.50
CA GLY A 509 -33.11 -16.17 -6.74
C GLY A 509 -33.14 -15.87 -8.24
N GLU A 510 -34.32 -15.99 -8.86
CA GLU A 510 -34.50 -15.55 -10.25
C GLU A 510 -34.29 -14.04 -10.37
N ILE A 511 -33.56 -13.62 -11.41
CA ILE A 511 -33.49 -12.22 -11.83
C ILE A 511 -34.77 -11.96 -12.64
N THR A 512 -35.78 -11.34 -12.02
CA THR A 512 -37.05 -10.98 -12.69
C THR A 512 -37.01 -9.59 -13.30
#